data_AF-L7FQG3-F1
#
_entry.id   AF-L7FQG3-F1
#
_cell.length_a   1.000
_cell.length_b   1.000
_cell.length_c   1.000
_cell.angle_alpha   90.00
_cell.angle_beta   90.00
_cell.angle_gamma   90.00
#
_symmetry.space_group_name_H-M   'P 1'
#
loop_
_entity.id
_entity.type
_entity.pdbx_description
1 polymer ?
#
loop_
_entity_poly.entity_id
_entity_poly.type
_entity_poly.pdbx_seq_one_letter_code
_entity_poly.pdbx_strand_id
1 'polypeptide(L)'
;MRSLTTGMASEVTPLAVIKNTETGKKCPLEDYSLTPSVAIIDPMFCVSLSKTSIADCGINVLVCVVVAYVSVMANECTDGLAKKVVKLVFDDYFESFNGVLLPERRCTMQLLLVA
;
A
#
# COMPACT_ATOMS: atom_id res chain seq x y z
N MET A 1 -4.25 -5.70 13.76
CA MET A 1 -3.13 -5.78 12.80
C MET A 1 -2.52 -4.39 12.72
N ARG A 2 -1.25 -4.19 13.14
CA ARG A 2 -0.55 -2.90 13.04
C ARG A 2 0.44 -3.03 11.87
N SER A 3 0.20 -2.41 10.72
CA SER A 3 1.08 -2.60 9.55
C SER A 3 2.33 -1.71 9.66
N LEU A 4 3.52 -2.34 9.55
CA LEU A 4 4.83 -1.68 9.57
C LEU A 4 5.40 -1.49 8.15
N THR A 5 4.63 -1.80 7.10
CA THR A 5 5.08 -1.76 5.70
C THR A 5 4.05 -1.04 4.83
N THR A 6 4.47 0.09 4.25
CA THR A 6 3.61 1.13 3.68
C THR A 6 3.08 0.83 2.27
N GLY A 7 3.29 -0.37 1.74
CA GLY A 7 3.03 -0.67 0.33
C GLY A 7 2.05 -1.82 0.05
N MET A 8 1.61 -2.57 1.06
CA MET A 8 0.84 -3.81 0.83
C MET A 8 -0.69 -3.62 0.87
N ALA A 9 -1.20 -2.53 1.44
CA ALA A 9 -2.63 -2.25 1.63
C ALA A 9 -3.43 -3.44 2.22
N SER A 10 -2.77 -4.27 3.02
CA SER A 10 -3.37 -5.46 3.65
C SER A 10 -4.39 -5.06 4.71
N GLU A 11 -4.33 -3.82 5.19
CA GLU A 11 -5.25 -3.22 6.15
C GLU A 11 -6.62 -2.88 5.56
N VAL A 12 -6.79 -2.96 4.24
CA VAL A 12 -7.99 -2.49 3.53
C VAL A 12 -8.46 -3.49 2.47
N THR A 13 -7.68 -4.55 2.22
CA THR A 13 -8.00 -5.58 1.23
C THR A 13 -8.55 -6.84 1.91
N PRO A 14 -9.68 -7.42 1.45
CA PRO A 14 -10.26 -8.67 1.97
C PRO A 14 -9.47 -9.93 1.54
N LEU A 15 -8.14 -9.87 1.52
CA LEU A 15 -7.30 -10.94 0.98
C LEU A 15 -6.26 -11.39 2.00
N ALA A 16 -6.28 -12.68 2.32
CA ALA A 16 -5.31 -13.32 3.21
C ALA A 16 -4.61 -14.46 2.47
N VAL A 17 -3.29 -14.40 2.32
CA VAL A 17 -2.51 -15.48 1.71
C VAL A 17 -1.85 -16.32 2.79
N ILE A 18 -2.26 -17.57 2.92
CA ILE A 18 -1.67 -18.53 3.88
C ILE A 18 -0.74 -19.47 3.12
N LYS A 19 0.52 -19.55 3.55
CA LYS A 19 1.48 -20.52 3.01
C LYS A 19 1.38 -21.81 3.82
N ASN A 20 0.97 -22.90 3.18
CA ASN A 20 1.08 -24.23 3.75
C ASN A 20 2.55 -24.67 3.68
N THR A 21 3.18 -24.89 4.83
CA THR A 21 4.60 -25.27 4.95
C THR A 21 4.89 -26.70 4.51
N GLU A 22 3.90 -27.60 4.55
CA GLU A 22 4.07 -29.01 4.17
C GLU A 22 3.96 -29.21 2.66
N THR A 23 3.02 -28.53 2.00
CA THR A 23 2.82 -28.62 0.54
C THR A 23 3.53 -27.51 -0.24
N GLY A 24 4.08 -26.51 0.45
CA GLY A 24 4.72 -25.33 -0.16
C GLY A 24 3.75 -24.41 -0.91
N LYS A 25 2.45 -24.73 -0.94
CA LYS A 25 1.44 -23.99 -1.68
C LYS A 25 0.98 -22.74 -0.92
N LYS A 26 0.78 -21.65 -1.66
CA LYS A 26 0.11 -20.44 -1.17
C LYS A 26 -1.37 -20.56 -1.47
N CYS A 27 -2.20 -20.57 -0.43
CA CYS A 27 -3.65 -20.58 -0.54
C CYS A 27 -4.18 -19.16 -0.30
N PRO A 28 -4.66 -18.45 -1.33
CA PRO A 28 -5.36 -17.19 -1.14
C PRO A 28 -6.75 -17.47 -0.56
N LEU A 29 -7.12 -16.71 0.46
CA LEU A 29 -8.46 -16.64 1.02
C LEU A 29 -9.00 -15.24 0.72
N GLU A 30 -10.11 -15.20 0.01
CA GLU A 30 -10.79 -13.97 -0.40
C GLU A 30 -12.22 -14.03 0.17
N ASP A 31 -12.46 -13.29 1.23
CA ASP A 31 -13.78 -13.17 1.86
C ASP A 31 -13.95 -11.77 2.44
N TYR A 32 -15.13 -11.18 2.27
CA TYR A 32 -15.46 -9.86 2.81
C TYR A 32 -15.37 -9.81 4.33
N SER A 33 -15.55 -10.96 5.00
CA SER A 33 -15.35 -11.08 6.46
C SER A 33 -13.91 -10.83 6.91
N LEU A 34 -12.95 -10.92 5.98
CA LEU A 34 -11.53 -10.69 6.25
C LEU A 34 -11.14 -9.21 6.19
N THR A 35 -12.04 -8.32 5.72
CA THR A 35 -11.80 -6.88 5.79
C THR A 35 -11.80 -6.44 7.26
N PRO A 36 -10.72 -5.82 7.76
CA PRO A 36 -10.68 -5.35 9.14
C PRO A 36 -11.70 -4.22 9.32
N SER A 37 -12.40 -4.21 10.47
CA SER A 37 -13.42 -3.19 10.75
C SER A 37 -12.85 -1.78 10.94
N VAL A 38 -11.58 -1.69 11.34
CA VAL A 38 -10.87 -0.41 11.56
C VAL A 38 -9.44 -0.55 11.09
N ALA A 39 -9.01 0.37 10.21
CA ALA A 39 -7.63 0.55 9.82
C ALA A 39 -7.06 1.78 10.53
N ILE A 40 -5.91 1.63 11.21
CA ILE A 40 -5.19 2.74 11.87
C ILE A 40 -3.94 3.00 11.05
N ILE A 41 -3.86 4.19 10.45
CA ILE A 41 -2.74 4.66 9.65
C ILE A 41 -2.02 5.74 10.44
N ASP A 42 -0.84 5.41 10.97
CA ASP A 42 -0.02 6.33 11.77
C ASP A 42 1.37 6.49 11.13
N PRO A 43 1.73 7.72 10.70
CA PRO A 43 3.00 7.99 10.03
C PRO A 43 4.22 7.79 10.91
N MET A 44 4.07 7.81 12.24
CA MET A 44 5.18 7.64 13.17
C MET A 44 5.83 6.26 13.04
N PHE A 45 5.07 5.25 12.62
CA PHE A 45 5.61 3.91 12.37
C PHE A 45 6.45 3.82 11.09
N CYS A 46 6.39 4.83 10.22
CA CYS A 46 7.15 4.86 8.97
C CYS A 46 8.49 5.60 9.10
N VAL A 47 8.76 6.19 10.26
CA VAL A 47 10.00 6.92 10.52
C VAL A 47 11.21 5.97 10.66
N SER A 48 10.98 4.78 11.22
CA SER A 48 12.01 3.76 11.50
C SER A 48 12.34 2.85 10.31
N LEU A 49 11.67 3.01 9.16
CA LEU A 49 11.93 2.20 7.97
C LEU A 49 13.29 2.53 7.34
N SER A 50 13.99 1.49 6.85
CA SER A 50 15.24 1.66 6.10
C SER A 50 14.97 2.24 4.71
N LYS A 51 15.98 2.92 4.14
CA LYS A 51 15.88 3.50 2.79
C LYS A 51 15.52 2.48 1.71
N THR A 52 16.01 1.25 1.85
CA THR A 52 15.71 0.15 0.91
C THR A 52 14.24 -0.25 0.99
N SER A 53 13.71 -0.43 2.20
CA SER A 53 12.30 -0.78 2.39
C SER A 53 11.35 0.32 1.93
N ILE A 54 11.74 1.60 2.08
CA ILE A 54 10.98 2.74 1.57
C ILE A 54 10.94 2.71 0.03
N ALA A 55 12.07 2.42 -0.61
CA ALA A 55 12.15 2.32 -2.06
C ALA A 55 11.28 1.18 -2.59
N ASP A 56 11.39 -0.01 -2.00
CA ASP A 56 10.60 -1.19 -2.36
C ASP A 56 9.09 -0.92 -2.19
N CYS A 57 8.71 -0.26 -1.10
CA CYS A 57 7.31 0.09 -0.85
C CYS A 57 6.78 1.10 -1.87
N GLY A 58 7.53 2.16 -2.19
CA GLY A 58 7.09 3.17 -3.16
C GLY A 58 6.93 2.61 -4.58
N ILE A 59 7.83 1.71 -4.99
CA ILE A 59 7.70 0.98 -6.26
C ILE A 59 6.46 0.07 -6.23
N ASN A 60 6.22 -0.65 -5.13
CA ASN A 60 5.06 -1.54 -5.01
C ASN A 60 3.73 -0.76 -5.14
N VAL A 61 3.64 0.43 -4.52
CA VAL A 61 2.46 1.31 -4.67
C VAL A 61 2.24 1.70 -6.12
N LEU A 62 3.29 2.09 -6.86
CA LEU A 62 3.18 2.43 -8.29
C LEU A 62 2.70 1.23 -9.12
N VAL A 63 3.24 0.04 -8.86
CA VAL A 63 2.84 -1.19 -9.56
C VAL A 63 1.36 -1.48 -9.30
N CYS A 64 0.91 -1.44 -8.05
CA CYS A 64 -0.49 -1.66 -7.69
C CYS A 64 -1.43 -0.65 -8.37
N VAL A 65 -1.05 0.62 -8.43
CA VAL A 65 -1.85 1.66 -9.08
C VAL A 65 -1.96 1.46 -10.58
N VAL A 66 -0.87 1.09 -11.25
CA VAL A 66 -0.87 0.81 -12.69
C VAL A 66 -1.73 -0.42 -12.98
N VAL A 67 -1.62 -1.48 -12.17
CA VAL A 67 -2.44 -2.69 -12.33
C VAL A 67 -3.92 -2.38 -12.07
N ALA A 68 -4.24 -1.55 -11.07
CA ALA A 68 -5.62 -1.12 -10.80
C ALA A 68 -6.19 -0.29 -11.95
N TYR A 69 -5.40 0.63 -12.53
CA TYR A 69 -5.82 1.50 -13.63
C TYR A 69 -6.03 0.75 -14.95
N VAL A 70 -5.25 -0.30 -15.21
CA VAL A 70 -5.37 -1.12 -16.44
C VAL A 70 -6.31 -2.32 -16.25
N SER A 71 -6.83 -2.52 -15.04
CA SER A 71 -7.72 -3.64 -14.74
C SER A 71 -9.03 -3.58 -15.53
N VAL A 72 -9.55 -4.74 -15.92
CA VAL A 72 -10.88 -4.87 -16.55
C VAL A 72 -12.00 -4.44 -15.59
N MET A 73 -11.72 -4.45 -14.27
CA MET A 73 -12.63 -4.00 -13.22
C MET A 73 -12.42 -2.53 -12.81
N ALA A 74 -11.62 -1.76 -13.57
CA ALA A 74 -11.43 -0.34 -13.30
C ALA A 74 -12.74 0.44 -13.48
N ASN A 75 -13.01 1.34 -12.54
CA ASN A 75 -14.16 2.23 -12.51
C ASN A 75 -13.70 3.68 -12.37
N GLU A 76 -14.59 4.64 -12.65
CA GLU A 76 -14.27 6.07 -12.56
C GLU A 76 -13.74 6.49 -11.16
N CYS A 77 -14.23 5.84 -10.11
CA CYS A 77 -13.74 6.02 -8.74
C CYS A 77 -12.27 5.57 -8.61
N THR A 78 -11.93 4.35 -9.03
CA THR A 78 -10.58 3.79 -8.91
C THR A 78 -9.58 4.54 -9.79
N ASP A 79 -10.02 5.03 -10.96
CA ASP A 79 -9.19 5.82 -11.87
C ASP A 79 -8.84 7.19 -11.32
N GLY A 80 -9.81 7.87 -10.70
CA GLY A 80 -9.60 9.17 -10.05
C GLY A 80 -8.63 9.05 -8.88
N LEU A 81 -8.75 7.98 -8.11
CA LEU A 81 -7.84 7.65 -7.02
C LEU A 81 -6.44 7.33 -7.55
N ALA A 82 -6.34 6.42 -8.53
CA ALA A 82 -5.08 6.03 -9.17
C ALA A 82 -4.27 7.26 -9.65
N LYS A 83 -4.91 8.18 -10.39
CA LYS A 83 -4.26 9.41 -10.87
C LYS A 83 -3.74 10.30 -9.73
N LYS A 84 -4.49 10.37 -8.63
CA LYS A 84 -4.08 11.13 -7.44
C LYS A 84 -2.93 10.44 -6.70
N VAL A 85 -2.92 9.10 -6.60
CA VAL A 85 -1.81 8.35 -6.02
C VAL A 85 -0.53 8.58 -6.83
N VAL A 86 -0.59 8.42 -8.15
CA VAL A 86 0.60 8.58 -9.02
C VAL A 86 1.24 9.95 -8.79
N LYS A 87 0.43 11.01 -8.77
CA LYS A 87 0.93 12.37 -8.54
C LYS A 87 1.62 12.50 -7.18
N LEU A 88 0.99 12.01 -6.11
CA LEU A 88 1.55 12.06 -4.76
C LEU A 88 2.83 11.25 -4.62
N VAL A 89 2.91 10.08 -5.27
CA VAL A 89 4.15 9.31 -5.27
C VAL A 89 5.26 10.10 -5.95
N PHE A 90 5.03 10.71 -7.11
CA PHE A 90 6.07 11.52 -7.76
C PHE A 90 6.49 12.76 -6.95
N ASP A 91 5.53 13.41 -6.30
CA ASP A 91 5.79 14.63 -5.51
C ASP A 91 6.55 14.30 -4.20
N ASP A 92 6.19 13.23 -3.48
CA ASP A 92 6.73 12.93 -2.14
C ASP A 92 7.82 11.84 -2.13
N TYR A 93 7.93 10.97 -3.14
CA TYR A 93 8.83 9.78 -3.09
C TYR A 93 10.31 10.16 -3.10
N PHE A 94 10.69 11.09 -3.98
CA PHE A 94 12.08 11.53 -4.08
C PHE A 94 12.58 12.20 -2.79
N GLU A 95 11.71 12.97 -2.13
CA GLU A 95 12.05 13.60 -0.86
C GLU A 95 12.12 12.58 0.29
N SER A 96 11.29 11.53 0.23
CA SER A 96 11.21 10.47 1.25
C SER A 96 12.47 9.60 1.21
N PHE A 97 12.90 9.23 0.01
CA PHE A 97 14.11 8.46 -0.21
C PHE A 97 15.37 9.20 0.27
N ASN A 98 15.43 10.51 0.05
CA ASN A 98 16.54 11.35 0.49
C ASN A 98 16.56 11.61 2.02
N GLY A 99 15.51 11.20 2.74
CA GLY A 99 15.42 11.32 4.21
C GLY A 99 15.14 12.74 4.70
N VAL A 100 14.76 13.65 3.79
CA VAL A 100 14.49 15.07 4.08
C VAL A 100 13.04 15.28 4.57
N LEU A 101 12.19 14.26 4.39
CA LEU A 101 10.75 14.41 4.53
C LEU A 101 10.26 14.39 5.99
N LEU A 102 9.41 15.37 6.30
CA LEU A 102 8.61 15.45 7.52
C LEU A 102 7.71 14.20 7.66
N PRO A 103 7.49 13.70 8.90
CA PRO A 103 6.71 12.49 9.14
C PRO A 103 5.31 12.53 8.53
N GLU A 104 4.65 13.69 8.48
CA GLU A 104 3.29 13.82 7.97
C GLU A 104 3.13 13.48 6.48
N ARG A 105 4.14 13.74 5.65
CA ARG A 105 4.10 13.49 4.20
C ARG A 105 4.54 12.07 3.83
N ARG A 106 5.26 11.37 4.72
CA ARG A 106 5.45 9.91 4.57
C ARG A 106 4.11 9.17 4.69
N CYS A 107 3.15 9.71 5.42
CA CYS A 107 1.79 9.18 5.56
C CYS A 107 0.99 9.20 4.26
N THR A 108 1.23 10.21 3.41
CA THR A 108 0.40 10.48 2.24
C THR A 108 0.51 9.37 1.19
N MET A 109 1.64 8.64 1.17
CA MET A 109 1.84 7.43 0.38
C MET A 109 0.94 6.26 0.80
N GLN A 110 0.59 6.16 2.10
CA GLN A 110 -0.17 5.03 2.66
C GLN A 110 -1.69 5.19 2.54
N LEU A 111 -2.18 6.43 2.65
CA LEU A 111 -3.61 6.70 2.82
C LEU A 111 -4.46 6.37 1.57
N LEU A 112 -3.84 6.17 0.41
CA LEU A 112 -4.53 6.35 -0.86
C LEU A 112 -4.73 5.07 -1.69
N LEU A 113 -4.31 3.92 -1.17
CA LEU A 113 -4.65 2.58 -1.73
C LEU A 113 -5.91 1.96 -1.10
N VAL A 114 -6.67 2.73 -0.31
CA VAL A 114 -7.80 2.28 0.53
C VAL A 114 -9.16 2.27 -0.21
N ALA A 115 -9.18 2.26 -1.54
CA ALA A 115 -10.44 2.45 -2.26
C ALA A 115 -10.56 1.61 -3.53
#